data_AF-A0A937K2K5-F1
#
_entry.id   AF-A0A937K2K5-F1
#
_cell.length_a   1.000
_cell.length_b   1.000
_cell.length_c   1.000
_cell.angle_alpha   90.00
_cell.angle_beta   90.00
_cell.angle_gamma   90.00
#
_symmetry.space_group_name_H-M   'P 1'
#
loop_
_entity.id
_entity.type
_entity.pdbx_description
1 polymer ?
#
loop_
_entity_poly.entity_id
_entity_poly.type
_entity_poly.pdbx_seq_one_letter_code
_entity_poly.pdbx_strand_id
1 'polypeptide(L)'
;MALSRKVEVYSHKRLIGTSELEVTDEGMGILFGSFVPTQDYSDIRETIWKFHNSEIEENLLSLKNLRLNAQLDCGCFLYPLGGFLIFDMEDLPEKEIQFEAAGVFRHVVNDCFLSSPPRLKLSSLWETITIEQKLSFEDELFKELSPEHALVDYDCSAVATSAHNDNVLFAIHKPGDDAFDYAIVHLTWSSKQESNAAYPRVKFFKEIEEIEVV
;
A
#
# COMPACT_ATOMS: atom_id res chain seq x y z
N MET A 1 -1.85 25.03 -2.66
CA MET A 1 -1.32 24.52 -1.38
C MET A 1 -1.67 23.05 -1.34
N ALA A 2 -0.69 22.18 -1.06
CA ALA A 2 -0.98 20.78 -0.79
C ALA A 2 -1.87 20.69 0.46
N LEU A 3 -2.80 19.75 0.46
CA LEU A 3 -3.67 19.50 1.61
C LEU A 3 -3.03 18.41 2.46
N SER A 4 -3.06 18.59 3.79
CA SER A 4 -2.79 17.49 4.70
C SER A 4 -3.91 16.47 4.65
N ARG A 5 -3.57 15.19 4.81
CA ARG A 5 -4.52 14.08 4.87
C ARG A 5 -4.30 13.26 6.11
N LYS A 6 -5.41 12.92 6.76
CA LYS A 6 -5.40 11.95 7.84
C LYS A 6 -5.20 10.56 7.28
N VAL A 7 -4.33 9.81 7.95
CA VAL A 7 -3.91 8.47 7.56
C VAL A 7 -3.95 7.58 8.77
N GLU A 8 -4.60 6.43 8.63
CA GLU A 8 -4.51 5.32 9.57
C GLU A 8 -3.35 4.42 9.14
N VAL A 9 -2.46 4.11 10.08
CA VAL A 9 -1.26 3.31 9.81
C VAL A 9 -1.37 1.99 10.55
N TYR A 10 -1.16 0.90 9.84
CA TYR A 10 -1.30 -0.46 10.34
C TYR A 10 0.00 -1.23 10.27
N SER A 11 0.22 -2.13 11.23
CA SER A 11 1.11 -3.27 11.08
C SER A 11 0.25 -4.52 11.00
N HIS A 12 0.35 -5.24 9.88
CA HIS A 12 -0.66 -6.23 9.51
C HIS A 12 -2.07 -5.62 9.62
N LYS A 13 -2.92 -6.16 10.51
CA LYS A 13 -4.31 -5.71 10.74
C LYS A 13 -4.44 -4.73 11.90
N ARG A 14 -3.39 -4.50 12.68
CA ARG A 14 -3.46 -3.70 13.91
C ARG A 14 -3.19 -2.24 13.60
N LEU A 15 -4.08 -1.36 14.05
CA LEU A 15 -3.91 0.08 13.96
C LEU A 15 -2.82 0.52 14.94
N ILE A 16 -1.63 0.81 14.44
CA ILE A 16 -0.47 1.21 15.25
C ILE A 16 -0.39 2.73 15.45
N GLY A 17 -1.11 3.52 14.66
CA GLY A 17 -1.09 4.96 14.81
C GLY A 17 -1.87 5.68 13.73
N THR A 18 -1.87 7.00 13.85
CA THR A 18 -2.41 7.90 12.82
C THR A 18 -1.37 8.95 12.45
N SER A 19 -1.46 9.49 11.24
CA SER A 19 -0.61 10.57 10.78
C SER A 19 -1.39 11.61 10.00
N GLU A 20 -0.90 12.85 9.98
CA GLU A 20 -1.35 13.89 9.05
C GLU A 20 -0.26 14.08 7.99
N LEU A 21 -0.41 13.40 6.84
CA LEU A 21 0.56 13.43 5.77
C LEU A 21 0.38 14.64 4.86
N GLU A 22 1.50 15.24 4.46
CA GLU A 22 1.59 16.31 3.46
C GLU A 22 2.59 15.93 2.38
N VAL A 23 2.44 16.51 1.19
CA VAL A 23 3.41 16.35 0.10
C VAL A 23 4.64 17.22 0.40
N THR A 24 5.78 16.59 0.65
CA THR A 24 7.05 17.30 0.92
C THR A 24 7.96 17.35 -0.30
N ASP A 25 7.91 16.33 -1.15
CA ASP A 25 8.56 16.31 -2.46
C ASP A 25 7.61 15.71 -3.51
N GLU A 26 7.01 16.56 -4.36
CA GLU A 26 6.08 16.11 -5.42
C GLU A 26 6.81 15.28 -6.48
N GLY A 27 8.06 15.63 -6.81
CA GLY A 27 8.82 14.97 -7.88
C GLY A 27 9.19 13.54 -7.53
N MET A 28 9.44 13.28 -6.25
CA MET A 28 9.77 11.96 -5.71
C MET A 28 8.57 11.24 -5.08
N GLY A 29 7.38 11.87 -5.06
CA GLY A 29 6.19 11.31 -4.42
C GLY A 29 6.37 11.03 -2.92
N ILE A 30 7.08 11.92 -2.21
CA ILE A 30 7.31 11.78 -0.77
C ILE A 30 6.17 12.45 -0.01
N LEU A 31 5.52 11.65 0.83
CA LEU A 31 4.53 12.09 1.80
C LEU A 31 5.11 11.97 3.20
N PHE A 32 4.97 13.01 4.02
CA PHE A 32 5.56 13.07 5.34
C PHE A 32 4.63 13.75 6.34
N GLY A 33 4.64 13.30 7.59
CA GLY A 33 3.79 13.87 8.62
C GLY A 33 4.15 13.42 10.04
N SER A 34 3.56 14.11 11.02
CA SER A 34 3.61 13.71 12.42
C SER A 34 2.89 12.38 12.63
N PHE A 35 3.45 11.49 13.43
CA PHE A 35 2.88 10.18 13.75
C PHE A 35 2.45 10.14 15.22
N VAL A 36 1.17 9.83 15.43
CA VAL A 36 0.58 9.67 16.76
C VAL A 36 0.35 8.17 16.99
N PRO A 37 1.19 7.50 17.82
CA PRO A 37 1.09 6.08 18.05
C PRO A 37 -0.15 5.71 18.89
N THR A 38 -0.72 4.54 18.63
CA THR A 38 -1.66 3.88 19.55
C THR A 38 -0.90 3.03 20.58
N GLN A 39 -1.61 2.36 21.47
CA GLN A 39 -1.02 1.37 22.37
C GLN A 39 -0.36 0.21 21.62
N ASP A 40 -0.88 -0.19 20.45
CA ASP A 40 -0.39 -1.35 19.69
C ASP A 40 0.98 -1.08 19.04
N TYR A 41 1.38 0.20 18.93
CA TYR A 41 2.70 0.56 18.43
C TYR A 41 3.85 0.00 19.28
N SER A 42 3.63 -0.17 20.60
CA SER A 42 4.68 -0.70 21.48
C SER A 42 5.18 -2.08 21.05
N ASP A 43 4.33 -2.86 20.39
CA ASP A 43 4.66 -4.22 19.93
C ASP A 43 5.70 -4.22 18.80
N ILE A 44 5.79 -3.14 18.03
CA ILE A 44 6.70 -3.02 16.89
C ILE A 44 7.85 -2.04 17.14
N ARG A 45 7.76 -1.21 18.18
CA ARG A 45 8.68 -0.09 18.43
C ARG A 45 10.14 -0.51 18.51
N GLU A 46 10.44 -1.61 19.19
CA GLU A 46 11.81 -2.13 19.28
C GLU A 46 12.37 -2.51 17.90
N THR A 47 11.52 -3.02 16.99
CA THR A 47 11.91 -3.33 15.61
C THR A 47 12.25 -2.04 14.85
N ILE A 48 11.46 -0.98 15.04
CA ILE A 48 11.73 0.34 14.46
C ILE A 48 13.05 0.92 14.98
N TRP A 49 13.31 0.86 16.29
CA TRP A 49 14.57 1.32 16.87
C TRP A 49 15.78 0.55 16.35
N LYS A 50 15.70 -0.78 16.29
CA LYS A 50 16.77 -1.62 15.74
C LYS A 50 17.08 -1.28 14.28
N PHE A 51 16.05 -0.98 13.49
CA PHE A 51 16.22 -0.56 12.10
C PHE A 51 17.02 0.73 11.97
N HIS A 52 16.73 1.75 12.79
CA HIS A 52 17.47 3.03 12.75
C HIS A 52 18.90 2.93 13.29
N ASN A 53 19.16 1.99 14.20
CA ASN A 53 20.44 1.89 14.90
C ASN A 53 21.48 0.99 14.19
N SER A 54 21.20 0.46 13.00
CA SER A 54 22.06 -0.56 12.39
C SER A 54 22.01 -0.59 10.85
N GLU A 55 23.17 -0.77 10.21
CA GLU A 55 23.34 -0.85 8.75
C GLU A 55 23.07 -2.26 8.17
N ILE A 56 22.51 -3.20 8.94
CA ILE A 56 22.47 -4.63 8.60
C ILE A 56 21.21 -4.99 7.77
N GLU A 57 21.39 -5.71 6.65
CA GLU A 57 20.31 -6.21 5.77
C GLU A 57 19.21 -7.00 6.51
N GLU A 58 19.55 -7.73 7.58
CA GLU A 58 18.59 -8.45 8.44
C GLU A 58 17.50 -7.54 9.04
N ASN A 59 17.79 -6.24 9.22
CA ASN A 59 16.81 -5.28 9.72
C ASN A 59 15.79 -4.89 8.66
N LEU A 60 16.18 -4.87 7.37
CA LEU A 60 15.25 -4.63 6.27
C LEU A 60 14.20 -5.73 6.19
N LEU A 61 14.61 -6.99 6.40
CA LEU A 61 13.66 -8.10 6.46
C LEU A 61 12.72 -7.97 7.65
N SER A 62 13.24 -7.59 8.82
CA SER A 62 12.44 -7.34 10.02
C SER A 62 11.41 -6.23 9.80
N LEU A 63 11.79 -5.15 9.13
CA LEU A 63 10.88 -4.05 8.77
C LEU A 63 9.82 -4.52 7.77
N LYS A 64 10.20 -5.26 6.72
CA LYS A 64 9.25 -5.86 5.76
C LYS A 64 8.24 -6.79 6.43
N ASN A 65 8.69 -7.55 7.42
CA ASN A 65 7.83 -8.47 8.18
C ASN A 65 6.76 -7.75 9.00
N LEU A 66 6.91 -6.45 9.30
CA LEU A 66 5.86 -5.67 9.95
C LEU A 66 4.63 -5.46 9.05
N ARG A 67 4.75 -5.69 7.73
CA ARG A 67 3.71 -5.45 6.70
C ARG A 67 2.97 -4.15 6.97
N LEU A 68 3.73 -3.04 6.96
CA LEU A 68 3.17 -1.71 7.17
C LEU A 68 2.20 -1.35 6.06
N ASN A 69 1.08 -0.76 6.43
CA ASN A 69 0.03 -0.30 5.53
C ASN A 69 -0.46 1.08 5.97
N ALA A 70 -0.91 1.89 5.02
CA ALA A 70 -1.42 3.23 5.30
C ALA A 70 -2.70 3.49 4.50
N GLN A 71 -3.80 3.79 5.19
CA GLN A 71 -5.10 4.10 4.60
C GLN A 71 -5.44 5.56 4.80
N LEU A 72 -5.71 6.27 3.71
CA LEU A 72 -6.19 7.65 3.73
C LEU A 72 -7.64 7.71 4.25
N ASP A 73 -8.03 8.88 4.77
CA ASP A 73 -9.41 9.16 5.19
C ASP A 73 -10.48 8.99 4.09
N CYS A 74 -10.08 9.02 2.82
CA CYS A 74 -10.93 8.69 1.67
C CYS A 74 -11.04 7.18 1.38
N GLY A 75 -10.47 6.32 2.22
CA GLY A 75 -10.47 4.86 2.09
C GLY A 75 -9.40 4.28 1.17
N CYS A 76 -8.61 5.12 0.50
CA CYS A 76 -7.53 4.70 -0.40
C CYS A 76 -6.30 4.20 0.39
N PHE A 77 -5.78 3.03 0.03
CA PHE A 77 -4.49 2.56 0.52
C PHE A 77 -3.34 3.15 -0.29
N LEU A 78 -2.32 3.65 0.40
CA LEU A 78 -1.07 4.06 -0.22
C LEU A 78 -0.25 2.83 -0.61
N TYR A 79 0.44 2.92 -1.75
CA TYR A 79 1.41 1.93 -2.21
C TYR A 79 2.72 2.61 -2.63
N PRO A 80 3.55 3.03 -1.65
CA PRO A 80 4.83 3.67 -1.92
C PRO A 80 5.88 2.67 -2.42
N LEU A 81 6.53 2.97 -3.55
CA LEU A 81 7.58 2.12 -4.13
C LEU A 81 8.85 2.06 -3.25
N GLY A 82 9.15 3.14 -2.53
CA GLY A 82 10.22 3.20 -1.53
C GLY A 82 9.82 2.65 -0.17
N GLY A 83 8.55 2.28 0.01
CA GLY A 83 8.01 1.75 1.26
C GLY A 83 7.59 2.81 2.27
N PHE A 84 7.33 2.33 3.49
CA PHE A 84 6.95 3.15 4.63
C PHE A 84 8.07 3.20 5.65
N LEU A 85 8.25 4.35 6.30
CA LEU A 85 9.21 4.53 7.38
C LEU A 85 8.58 5.28 8.55
N ILE A 86 8.83 4.79 9.77
CA ILE A 86 8.49 5.47 11.01
C ILE A 86 9.80 5.97 11.62
N PHE A 87 9.94 7.28 11.78
CA PHE A 87 11.10 7.88 12.43
C PHE A 87 10.87 7.98 13.93
N ASP A 88 11.29 6.94 14.65
CA ASP A 88 11.32 6.85 16.10
C ASP A 88 12.71 6.37 16.49
N MET A 89 13.43 7.16 17.28
CA MET A 89 14.81 6.87 17.68
C MET A 89 14.86 6.72 19.19
N GLU A 90 15.39 5.59 19.66
CA GLU A 90 15.49 5.26 21.08
C GLU A 90 16.23 6.35 21.88
N ASP A 91 17.30 6.89 21.29
CA ASP A 91 18.14 7.93 21.91
C ASP A 91 17.50 9.33 21.92
N LEU A 92 16.37 9.53 21.24
CA LEU A 92 15.66 10.81 21.14
C LEU A 92 14.19 10.68 21.55
N PRO A 93 13.88 10.25 22.79
CA PRO A 93 12.52 9.94 23.22
C PRO A 93 11.60 11.17 23.31
N GLU A 94 12.16 12.38 23.34
CA GLU A 94 11.41 13.64 23.36
C GLU A 94 11.09 14.16 21.95
N LYS A 95 11.69 13.58 20.91
CA LYS A 95 11.42 13.99 19.53
C LYS A 95 10.06 13.43 19.10
N GLU A 96 9.31 14.25 18.39
CA GLU A 96 8.07 13.83 17.76
C GLU A 96 8.34 12.69 16.77
N ILE A 97 7.54 11.63 16.84
CA ILE A 97 7.62 10.51 15.91
C ILE A 97 7.04 10.95 14.58
N GLN A 98 7.67 10.55 13.47
CA GLN A 98 7.26 10.96 12.13
C GLN A 98 6.97 9.73 11.28
N PHE A 99 6.10 9.87 10.29
CA PHE A 99 5.76 8.83 9.34
C PHE A 99 5.99 9.32 7.92
N GLU A 100 6.56 8.46 7.09
CA GLU A 100 6.88 8.74 5.70
C GLU A 100 6.40 7.62 4.79
N ALA A 101 5.87 7.99 3.64
CA ALA A 101 5.64 7.11 2.50
C ALA A 101 6.43 7.66 1.30
N ALA A 102 7.40 6.88 0.81
CA ALA A 102 8.33 7.34 -0.22
C ALA A 102 8.02 6.72 -1.59
N GLY A 103 7.96 7.52 -2.65
CA GLY A 103 7.69 7.02 -4.00
C GLY A 103 6.22 6.64 -4.20
N VAL A 104 5.31 7.46 -3.67
CA VAL A 104 3.87 7.33 -3.93
C VAL A 104 3.58 7.78 -5.36
N PHE A 105 2.77 7.01 -6.09
CA PHE A 105 2.44 7.32 -7.48
C PHE A 105 1.83 8.73 -7.64
N ARG A 106 2.24 9.41 -8.71
CA ARG A 106 1.87 10.80 -8.96
C ARG A 106 0.36 11.03 -9.06
N HIS A 107 -0.40 10.08 -9.63
CA HIS A 107 -1.85 10.21 -9.70
C HIS A 107 -2.47 10.21 -8.29
N VAL A 108 -1.99 9.39 -7.34
CA VAL A 108 -2.47 9.41 -5.95
C VAL A 108 -2.16 10.74 -5.29
N VAL A 109 -0.95 11.28 -5.50
CA VAL A 109 -0.57 12.60 -4.99
C VAL A 109 -1.52 13.69 -5.54
N ASN A 110 -1.75 13.71 -6.85
CA ASN A 110 -2.63 14.68 -7.50
C ASN A 110 -4.08 14.58 -7.01
N ASP A 111 -4.60 13.36 -6.93
CA ASP A 111 -6.01 13.11 -6.66
C ASP A 111 -6.36 13.19 -5.19
N CYS A 112 -5.48 12.73 -4.30
CA CYS A 112 -5.74 12.74 -2.87
C CYS A 112 -5.22 14.01 -2.18
N PHE A 113 -4.05 14.53 -2.57
CA PHE A 113 -3.38 15.60 -1.82
C PHE A 113 -3.45 16.98 -2.48
N LEU A 114 -3.49 17.04 -3.82
CA LEU A 114 -3.54 18.32 -4.55
C LEU A 114 -4.96 18.72 -4.99
N SER A 115 -5.95 17.87 -4.75
CA SER A 115 -7.36 18.10 -5.10
C SER A 115 -8.25 18.29 -3.87
N SER A 116 -9.17 19.25 -3.94
CA SER A 116 -10.21 19.48 -2.92
C SER A 116 -11.60 19.52 -3.57
N PRO A 117 -12.49 18.56 -3.29
CA PRO A 117 -12.29 17.33 -2.50
C PRO A 117 -11.28 16.35 -3.15
N PRO A 118 -10.84 15.28 -2.46
CA PRO A 118 -10.13 14.18 -3.11
C PRO A 118 -10.88 13.73 -4.36
N ARG A 119 -10.14 13.52 -5.44
CA ARG A 119 -10.69 13.16 -6.76
C ARG A 119 -10.40 11.73 -7.17
N LEU A 120 -9.86 10.89 -6.28
CA LEU A 120 -9.63 9.48 -6.59
C LEU A 120 -10.97 8.85 -6.98
N LYS A 121 -11.20 8.77 -8.29
CA LYS A 121 -12.46 8.37 -8.88
C LYS A 121 -12.30 6.94 -9.29
N LEU A 122 -12.62 6.06 -8.36
CA LEU A 122 -13.07 4.75 -8.75
C LEU A 122 -14.52 4.89 -9.21
N SER A 123 -14.88 4.22 -10.30
CA SER A 123 -16.27 4.19 -10.76
C SER A 123 -17.18 3.59 -9.68
N SER A 124 -18.49 3.77 -9.80
CA SER A 124 -19.46 3.21 -8.83
C SER A 124 -19.49 1.69 -8.76
N LEU A 125 -18.70 0.98 -9.58
CA LEU A 125 -18.57 -0.47 -9.58
C LEU A 125 -17.52 -0.97 -8.56
N TRP A 126 -16.71 -0.07 -8.04
CA TRP A 126 -15.60 -0.36 -7.15
C TRP A 126 -15.84 0.20 -5.76
N GLU A 127 -15.48 -0.58 -4.75
CA GLU A 127 -15.64 -0.26 -3.33
C GLU A 127 -14.26 -0.18 -2.66
N THR A 128 -14.15 0.76 -1.72
CA THR A 128 -13.00 0.83 -0.80
C THR A 128 -12.96 -0.42 0.06
N ILE A 129 -11.77 -0.89 0.37
CA ILE A 129 -11.56 -2.12 1.16
C ILE A 129 -11.07 -1.79 2.57
N THR A 130 -11.31 -2.68 3.53
CA THR A 130 -10.70 -2.60 4.87
C THR A 130 -9.29 -3.22 4.86
N ILE A 131 -8.53 -3.01 5.94
CA ILE A 131 -7.21 -3.65 6.10
C ILE A 131 -7.30 -5.19 6.12
N GLU A 132 -8.38 -5.75 6.67
CA GLU A 132 -8.63 -7.20 6.65
C GLU A 132 -8.84 -7.71 5.23
N GLN A 133 -9.66 -7.02 4.44
CA GLN A 133 -9.90 -7.36 3.05
C GLN A 133 -8.63 -7.24 2.22
N LYS A 134 -7.91 -6.12 2.34
CA LYS A 134 -6.63 -5.88 1.66
C LYS A 134 -5.66 -7.03 1.84
N LEU A 135 -5.37 -7.38 3.09
CA LEU A 135 -4.43 -8.45 3.41
C LEU A 135 -4.96 -9.81 2.97
N SER A 136 -6.27 -10.06 3.07
CA SER A 136 -6.86 -11.31 2.57
C SER A 136 -6.69 -11.47 1.06
N PHE A 137 -6.89 -10.40 0.29
CA PHE A 137 -6.74 -10.44 -1.17
C PHE A 137 -5.28 -10.62 -1.59
N GLU A 138 -4.35 -9.91 -0.95
CA GLU A 138 -2.92 -10.05 -1.21
C GLU A 138 -2.39 -11.44 -0.85
N ASP A 139 -2.78 -11.95 0.32
CA ASP A 139 -2.40 -13.29 0.77
C ASP A 139 -2.97 -14.37 -0.15
N GLU A 140 -4.20 -14.18 -0.64
CA GLU A 140 -4.82 -15.13 -1.56
C GLU A 140 -4.17 -15.10 -2.95
N LEU A 141 -3.96 -13.90 -3.51
CA LEU A 141 -3.22 -13.74 -4.75
C LEU A 141 -1.88 -14.48 -4.68
N PHE A 142 -1.09 -14.22 -3.62
CA PHE A 142 0.22 -14.84 -3.47
C PHE A 142 0.17 -16.37 -3.40
N LYS A 143 -0.87 -16.96 -2.78
CA LYS A 143 -1.05 -18.42 -2.76
C LYS A 143 -1.41 -18.99 -4.12
N GLU A 144 -2.19 -18.27 -4.91
CA GLU A 144 -2.73 -18.73 -6.19
C GLU A 144 -1.71 -18.64 -7.34
N LEU A 145 -0.77 -17.70 -7.28
CA LEU A 145 0.19 -17.47 -8.38
C LEU A 145 1.04 -18.71 -8.70
N SER A 146 0.93 -19.21 -9.93
CA SER A 146 1.88 -20.18 -10.48
C SER A 146 3.21 -19.52 -10.86
N PRO A 147 4.33 -20.26 -10.97
CA PRO A 147 5.62 -19.68 -11.33
C PRO A 147 5.66 -19.07 -12.73
N GLU A 148 4.79 -19.51 -13.65
CA GLU A 148 4.67 -18.94 -14.98
C GLU A 148 3.56 -17.86 -15.10
N HIS A 149 2.90 -17.50 -14.00
CA HIS A 149 1.82 -16.53 -14.01
C HIS A 149 2.34 -15.12 -14.35
N ALA A 150 1.54 -14.33 -15.08
CA ALA A 150 1.94 -13.00 -15.56
C ALA A 150 2.27 -12.00 -14.44
N LEU A 151 1.78 -12.23 -13.21
CA LEU A 151 2.02 -11.40 -12.02
C LEU A 151 3.16 -11.90 -11.12
N VAL A 152 3.86 -12.99 -11.47
CA VAL A 152 4.86 -13.60 -10.56
C VAL A 152 6.01 -12.67 -10.17
N ASP A 153 6.39 -11.75 -11.06
CA ASP A 153 7.46 -10.77 -10.84
C ASP A 153 6.94 -9.39 -10.40
N TYR A 154 5.65 -9.27 -10.12
CA TYR A 154 5.04 -8.00 -9.71
C TYR A 154 4.87 -7.96 -8.20
N ASP A 155 5.32 -6.88 -7.59
CA ASP A 155 4.83 -6.48 -6.29
C ASP A 155 3.39 -5.98 -6.45
N CYS A 156 2.48 -6.43 -5.58
CA CYS A 156 1.06 -6.18 -5.69
C CYS A 156 0.49 -5.63 -4.38
N SER A 157 -0.40 -4.64 -4.48
CA SER A 157 -1.07 -4.01 -3.34
C SER A 157 -2.54 -3.82 -3.66
N ALA A 158 -3.44 -4.45 -2.89
CA ALA A 158 -4.87 -4.35 -3.14
C ALA A 158 -5.37 -2.93 -2.81
N VAL A 159 -6.19 -2.36 -3.70
CA VAL A 159 -6.68 -0.97 -3.61
C VAL A 159 -8.20 -0.92 -3.47
N ALA A 160 -8.92 -1.76 -4.22
CA ALA A 160 -10.37 -1.78 -4.24
C ALA A 160 -10.91 -3.16 -4.63
N THR A 161 -12.19 -3.39 -4.36
CA THR A 161 -12.90 -4.61 -4.78
C THR A 161 -14.11 -4.25 -5.63
N SER A 162 -14.48 -5.14 -6.54
CA SER A 162 -15.73 -5.04 -7.29
C SER A 162 -16.92 -5.36 -6.38
N ALA A 163 -18.02 -4.61 -6.53
CA ALA A 163 -19.28 -4.89 -5.84
C ALA A 163 -20.05 -6.09 -6.43
N HIS A 164 -19.60 -6.63 -7.57
CA HIS A 164 -20.39 -7.56 -8.38
C HIS A 164 -19.79 -8.95 -8.54
N ASN A 165 -18.50 -9.10 -8.29
CA ASN A 165 -17.76 -10.35 -8.50
C ASN A 165 -16.44 -10.36 -7.72
N ASP A 166 -15.71 -11.46 -7.80
CA ASP A 166 -14.41 -11.66 -7.14
C ASP A 166 -13.24 -10.90 -7.81
N ASN A 167 -13.53 -9.80 -8.52
CA ASN A 167 -12.49 -8.95 -9.07
C ASN A 167 -11.96 -8.02 -8.00
N VAL A 168 -10.64 -7.99 -7.86
CA VAL A 168 -9.91 -7.07 -6.99
C VAL A 168 -8.98 -6.23 -7.86
N LEU A 169 -8.98 -4.93 -7.60
CA LEU A 169 -8.05 -3.99 -8.21
C LEU A 169 -6.78 -3.94 -7.36
N PHE A 170 -5.66 -4.23 -7.99
CA PHE A 170 -4.32 -4.11 -7.43
C PHE A 170 -3.57 -2.95 -8.11
N ALA A 171 -2.89 -2.15 -7.30
CA ALA A 171 -1.73 -1.40 -7.77
C ALA A 171 -0.56 -2.38 -7.85
N ILE A 172 0.20 -2.32 -8.94
CA ILE A 172 1.27 -3.26 -9.21
C ILE A 172 2.55 -2.52 -9.57
N HIS A 173 3.69 -3.15 -9.30
CA HIS A 173 4.99 -2.64 -9.70
C HIS A 173 5.91 -3.79 -10.06
N LYS A 174 6.62 -3.65 -11.18
CA LYS A 174 7.71 -4.56 -11.56
C LYS A 174 9.01 -3.75 -11.67
N PRO A 175 10.05 -4.05 -10.88
CA PRO A 175 11.31 -3.32 -10.95
C PRO A 175 11.89 -3.30 -12.37
N GLY A 176 12.10 -2.10 -12.91
CA GLY A 176 12.63 -1.90 -14.27
C GLY A 176 11.59 -2.01 -15.40
N ASP A 177 10.30 -2.14 -15.07
CA ASP A 177 9.20 -2.17 -16.04
C ASP A 177 8.05 -1.26 -15.57
N ASP A 178 7.79 -0.20 -16.32
CA ASP A 178 6.76 0.82 -16.07
C ASP A 178 5.60 0.71 -17.07
N ALA A 179 5.41 -0.46 -17.69
CA ALA A 179 4.34 -0.67 -18.67
C ALA A 179 2.94 -0.57 -18.05
N PHE A 180 2.78 -1.01 -16.80
CA PHE A 180 1.49 -1.11 -16.11
C PHE A 180 1.61 -0.71 -14.64
N ASP A 181 0.67 0.13 -14.19
CA ASP A 181 0.55 0.53 -12.78
C ASP A 181 -0.55 -0.26 -12.06
N TYR A 182 -1.46 -0.90 -12.81
CA TYR A 182 -2.64 -1.57 -12.26
C TYR A 182 -2.94 -2.92 -12.90
N ALA A 183 -3.57 -3.77 -12.11
CA ALA A 183 -4.17 -5.02 -12.56
C ALA A 183 -5.54 -5.25 -11.91
N ILE A 184 -6.53 -5.62 -12.71
CA ILE A 184 -7.73 -6.29 -12.20
C ILE A 184 -7.43 -7.78 -12.17
N VAL A 185 -7.61 -8.39 -11.01
CA VAL A 185 -7.42 -9.83 -10.82
C VAL A 185 -8.72 -10.46 -10.35
N HIS A 186 -9.16 -11.50 -11.05
CA HIS A 186 -10.27 -12.34 -10.64
C HIS A 186 -9.71 -13.49 -9.79
N LEU A 187 -9.77 -13.34 -8.46
CA LEU A 187 -9.27 -14.34 -7.52
C LEU A 187 -10.14 -15.60 -7.57
N THR A 188 -9.51 -16.79 -7.46
CA THR A 188 -10.25 -18.07 -7.53
C THR A 188 -10.73 -18.54 -6.16
N TRP A 189 -10.14 -17.99 -5.09
CA TRP A 189 -10.32 -18.39 -3.70
C TRP A 189 -10.01 -19.87 -3.44
N SER A 190 -9.09 -20.43 -4.22
CA SER A 190 -8.74 -21.85 -4.12
C SER A 190 -7.85 -22.14 -2.91
N SER A 191 -7.24 -21.10 -2.33
CA SER A 191 -6.27 -21.13 -1.23
C SER A 191 -5.08 -22.07 -1.51
N LYS A 192 -4.80 -22.30 -2.79
CA LYS A 192 -3.74 -23.18 -3.29
C LYS A 192 -3.16 -22.59 -4.57
N GLN A 193 -1.93 -22.99 -4.88
CA GLN A 193 -1.31 -22.60 -6.12
C GLN A 193 -2.06 -23.15 -7.32
N GLU A 194 -2.33 -22.29 -8.29
CA GLU A 194 -2.99 -22.67 -9.52
C GLU A 194 -2.02 -23.45 -10.41
N SER A 195 -2.54 -24.47 -11.08
CA SER A 195 -1.75 -25.30 -12.01
C SER A 195 -1.65 -24.71 -13.41
N ASN A 196 -2.50 -23.74 -13.72
CA ASN A 196 -2.59 -23.11 -15.02
C ASN A 196 -2.22 -21.63 -14.87
N ALA A 197 -1.17 -21.21 -15.58
CA ALA A 197 -0.66 -19.84 -15.58
C ALA A 197 -1.65 -18.78 -16.09
N ALA A 198 -2.82 -19.18 -16.61
CA ALA A 198 -3.93 -18.28 -16.92
C ALA A 198 -4.80 -17.92 -15.71
N TYR A 199 -4.56 -18.53 -14.54
CA TYR A 199 -5.26 -18.26 -13.29
C TYR A 199 -4.28 -17.81 -12.19
N PRO A 200 -4.69 -16.84 -11.34
CA PRO A 200 -5.94 -16.09 -11.40
C PRO A 200 -6.03 -15.20 -12.66
N ARG A 201 -7.23 -14.94 -13.19
CA ARG A 201 -7.32 -14.18 -14.45
C ARG A 201 -6.91 -12.74 -14.18
N VAL A 202 -6.01 -12.20 -15.00
CA VAL A 202 -5.49 -10.85 -14.88
C VAL A 202 -5.75 -10.02 -16.13
N LYS A 203 -6.08 -8.74 -15.93
CA LYS A 203 -6.07 -7.71 -16.98
C LYS A 203 -5.25 -6.52 -16.47
N PHE A 204 -4.26 -6.13 -17.26
CA PHE A 204 -3.33 -5.04 -16.95
C PHE A 204 -3.81 -3.71 -17.52
N PHE A 205 -3.48 -2.63 -16.82
CA PHE A 205 -3.82 -1.26 -17.18
C PHE A 205 -2.65 -0.34 -16.85
N LYS A 206 -2.47 0.68 -17.68
CA LYS A 206 -1.44 1.67 -17.43
C LYS A 206 -1.91 2.73 -16.44
N GLU A 207 -3.17 3.13 -16.55
CA GLU A 207 -3.73 4.25 -15.80
C GLU A 207 -5.08 3.86 -15.18
N ILE A 208 -5.45 4.50 -14.07
CA ILE A 208 -6.65 4.16 -13.31
C ILE A 208 -7.94 4.43 -14.11
N GLU A 209 -7.89 5.40 -15.02
CA GLU A 209 -8.99 5.81 -15.90
C GLU A 209 -9.39 4.70 -16.90
N GLU A 210 -8.49 3.79 -17.24
CA GLU A 210 -8.77 2.68 -18.16
C GLU A 210 -9.66 1.59 -17.53
N ILE A 211 -9.77 1.58 -16.20
CA ILE A 211 -10.46 0.56 -15.40
C ILE A 211 -11.98 0.74 -15.47
N GLU A 212 -12.49 1.95 -15.76
CA GLU A 212 -13.93 2.25 -15.77
C GLU A 212 -14.74 1.51 -16.85
N VAL A 213 -14.09 0.80 -17.78
CA VAL A 213 -14.68 0.23 -19.00
C VAL A 213 -14.88 -1.29 -18.91
N VAL A 214 -14.63 -1.92 -17.76
CA VAL A 214 -14.49 -3.39 -17.63
C VAL A 214 -15.49 -4.01 -16.67
#